data_AF-A0A4Q1RAA0-F1
#
_entry.id   AF-A0A4Q1RAA0-F1
#
_cell.length_a   1.000
_cell.length_b   1.000
_cell.length_c   1.000
_cell.angle_alpha   90.00
_cell.angle_beta   90.00
_cell.angle_gamma   90.00
#
_symmetry.space_group_name_H-M   'P 1'
#
loop_
_entity.id
_entity.type
_entity.pdbx_description
1 polymer ?
#
loop_
_entity_poly.entity_id
_entity_poly.type
_entity_poly.pdbx_seq_one_letter_code
_entity_poly.pdbx_strand_id
1 'polypeptide(L)'
;MDYTPRGGLDPHQWLDQFQRSAESAVRNDLAAEEDRGSLQNFALDHRNDGIWVIATFSMESHPAVTFAWSQRVMPDLSTEWDPEFASTLFGTHLIEWFHTEAKKRLPSADGIIRNE
;
A
#
# COMPACT_ATOMS: atom_id res chain seq x y z
N MET A 1 8.63 -8.15 -28.64
CA MET A 1 7.24 -8.63 -28.60
C MET A 1 6.54 -7.78 -27.56
N ASP A 2 5.81 -6.76 -28.01
CA ASP A 2 4.97 -5.94 -27.15
C ASP A 2 3.74 -6.75 -26.74
N TYR A 3 3.65 -7.10 -25.46
CA TYR A 3 2.43 -7.69 -24.91
C TYR A 3 1.45 -6.54 -24.65
N THR A 4 0.55 -6.29 -25.59
CA THR A 4 -0.60 -5.43 -25.37
C THR A 4 -1.75 -6.32 -24.85
N PRO A 5 -2.16 -6.22 -23.57
CA PRO A 5 -3.28 -6.99 -23.07
C PRO A 5 -4.55 -6.53 -23.81
N ARG A 6 -5.41 -7.48 -24.21
CA ARG A 6 -6.63 -7.22 -24.96
C ARG A 6 -7.54 -6.23 -24.21
N GLY A 7 -7.48 -4.95 -24.57
CA GLY A 7 -8.35 -3.89 -24.04
C GLY A 7 -7.95 -3.32 -22.67
N GLY A 8 -6.76 -3.65 -22.14
CA GLY A 8 -6.28 -3.15 -20.85
C GLY A 8 -5.67 -1.74 -20.96
N LEU A 9 -5.76 -0.97 -19.86
CA LEU A 9 -5.05 0.30 -19.72
C LEU A 9 -3.55 0.12 -19.96
N ASP A 10 -2.90 1.14 -20.52
CA ASP A 10 -1.45 1.21 -20.54
C ASP A 10 -0.89 1.07 -19.10
N PRO A 11 0.22 0.36 -18.86
CA PRO A 11 0.74 0.14 -17.50
C PRO A 11 0.94 1.43 -16.70
N HIS A 12 1.32 2.55 -17.32
CA HIS A 12 1.43 3.83 -16.63
C HIS A 12 0.05 4.37 -16.25
N GLN A 13 -0.93 4.29 -17.16
CA GLN A 13 -2.31 4.68 -16.87
C GLN A 13 -2.94 3.82 -15.76
N TRP A 14 -2.63 2.52 -15.76
CA TRP A 14 -3.05 1.59 -14.71
C TRP A 14 -2.46 2.00 -13.37
N LEU A 15 -1.15 2.29 -13.30
CA LEU A 15 -0.46 2.70 -12.06
C LEU A 15 -1.00 4.04 -11.54
N ASP A 16 -1.23 5.01 -12.41
CA ASP A 16 -1.77 6.32 -12.02
C ASP A 16 -3.19 6.20 -11.46
N GLN A 17 -4.01 5.28 -11.99
CA GLN A 17 -5.34 5.01 -11.45
C GLN A 17 -5.26 4.26 -10.13
N PHE A 18 -4.47 3.18 -10.09
CA PHE A 18 -4.24 2.40 -8.89
C PHE A 18 -3.73 3.26 -7.74
N GLN A 19 -2.72 4.12 -7.97
CA GLN A 19 -2.13 4.97 -6.94
C GLN A 19 -3.17 5.92 -6.34
N ARG A 20 -3.97 6.59 -7.18
CA ARG A 20 -5.00 7.52 -6.72
C ARG A 20 -6.10 6.82 -5.94
N SER A 21 -6.56 5.67 -6.43
CA SER A 21 -7.60 4.88 -5.76
C SER A 21 -7.08 4.31 -4.43
N ALA A 22 -5.86 3.77 -4.42
CA ALA A 22 -5.25 3.16 -3.24
C ALA A 22 -4.93 4.20 -2.16
N GLU A 23 -4.37 5.35 -2.52
CA GLU A 23 -4.09 6.41 -1.54
C GLU A 23 -5.41 6.88 -0.88
N SER A 24 -6.45 7.10 -1.68
CA SER A 24 -7.76 7.52 -1.19
C SER A 24 -8.41 6.45 -0.30
N ALA A 25 -8.42 5.20 -0.75
CA ALA A 25 -8.99 4.08 0.00
C ALA A 25 -8.27 3.88 1.34
N VAL A 26 -6.94 3.75 1.32
CA VAL A 26 -6.12 3.55 2.52
C VAL A 26 -6.30 4.69 3.51
N ARG A 27 -6.38 5.95 3.04
CA ARG A 27 -6.63 7.10 3.91
C ARG A 27 -7.98 6.99 4.62
N ASN A 28 -9.02 6.58 3.90
CA ASN A 28 -10.37 6.41 4.47
C ASN A 28 -10.43 5.21 5.41
N ASP A 29 -9.83 4.08 5.03
CA ASP A 29 -9.81 2.86 5.84
C ASP A 29 -9.10 3.13 7.16
N LEU A 30 -7.90 3.72 7.14
CA LEU A 30 -7.16 4.09 8.35
C LEU A 30 -7.95 5.06 9.23
N ALA A 31 -8.60 6.07 8.66
CA ALA A 31 -9.40 7.02 9.43
C ALA A 31 -10.66 6.38 10.05
N ALA A 32 -11.19 5.31 9.45
CA ALA A 32 -12.34 4.56 9.93
C ALA A 32 -11.99 3.51 11.01
N GLU A 33 -10.70 3.18 11.17
CA GLU A 33 -10.25 2.28 12.24
C GLU A 33 -10.61 2.83 13.62
N GLU A 34 -10.92 1.91 14.57
CA GLU A 34 -11.20 2.27 15.96
C GLU A 34 -10.05 3.09 16.58
N ASP A 35 -8.82 2.75 16.21
CA ASP A 35 -7.56 3.35 16.65
C ASP A 35 -7.13 4.57 15.80
N ARG A 36 -8.03 5.05 14.93
CA ARG A 36 -7.92 6.30 14.15
C ARG A 36 -6.55 6.50 13.51
N GLY A 37 -6.29 5.70 12.49
CA GLY A 37 -5.06 5.80 11.71
C GLY A 37 -5.01 7.07 10.85
N SER A 38 -3.79 7.48 10.52
CA SER A 38 -3.54 8.57 9.58
C SER A 38 -2.45 8.18 8.59
N LEU A 39 -2.78 8.29 7.30
CA LEU A 39 -1.84 8.08 6.19
C LEU A 39 -0.91 9.30 6.08
N GLN A 40 0.39 9.05 6.26
CA GLN A 40 1.43 10.08 6.19
C GLN A 40 2.05 10.20 4.80
N ASN A 41 2.30 9.06 4.14
CA ASN A 41 2.86 9.01 2.79
C ASN A 41 2.34 7.79 2.03
N PHE A 42 2.15 7.97 0.73
CA PHE A 42 1.84 6.89 -0.21
C PHE A 42 2.64 7.16 -1.49
N ALA A 43 3.58 6.27 -1.80
CA ALA A 43 4.50 6.47 -2.91
C ALA A 43 4.69 5.20 -3.74
N LEU A 44 4.89 5.40 -5.04
CA LEU A 44 5.42 4.38 -5.93
C LEU A 44 6.94 4.47 -5.96
N ASP A 45 7.60 3.33 -5.86
CA ASP A 45 9.05 3.17 -5.89
C ASP A 45 9.43 2.24 -7.04
N HIS A 46 10.14 2.77 -8.03
CA HIS A 46 10.57 2.06 -9.22
C HIS A 46 11.93 1.42 -8.95
N ARG A 47 11.94 0.09 -8.83
CA ARG A 47 13.13 -0.71 -8.57
C ARG A 47 13.50 -1.55 -9.79
N ASN A 48 14.71 -2.10 -9.77
CA ASN A 48 15.21 -2.97 -10.83
C ASN A 48 14.34 -4.23 -11.04
N ASP A 49 13.62 -4.67 -10.00
CA ASP A 49 12.81 -5.90 -10.00
C ASP A 49 11.30 -5.65 -10.15
N GLY A 50 10.87 -4.40 -10.27
CA GLY A 50 9.46 -4.06 -10.35
C GLY A 50 9.09 -2.71 -9.77
N ILE A 51 7.79 -2.46 -9.69
CA ILE A 51 7.22 -1.25 -9.08
C ILE A 51 6.61 -1.64 -7.75
N TRP A 52 7.05 -0.95 -6.71
CA TRP A 52 6.63 -1.16 -5.34
C TRP A 52 5.75 -0.01 -4.89
N VAL A 53 4.77 -0.29 -4.05
CA VAL A 53 4.07 0.72 -3.26
C VAL A 53 4.68 0.75 -1.88
N ILE A 54 4.78 1.95 -1.33
CA ILE A 54 5.14 2.19 0.05
C ILE A 54 4.05 3.07 0.66
N ALA A 55 3.34 2.55 1.65
CA ALA A 55 2.40 3.30 2.48
C ALA A 55 2.97 3.44 3.89
N THR A 56 3.08 4.67 4.39
CA THR A 56 3.48 4.92 5.78
C THR A 56 2.36 5.60 6.54
N PHE A 57 2.05 5.08 7.72
CA PHE A 57 0.94 5.56 8.54
C PHE A 57 1.28 5.52 10.02
N SER A 58 0.46 6.21 10.80
CA SER A 58 0.51 6.26 12.26
C SER A 58 -0.85 5.90 12.84
N MET A 59 -0.89 5.41 14.07
CA MET A 59 -2.13 5.09 14.80
C MET A 59 -2.15 5.81 16.15
N GLU A 60 -3.33 6.17 16.67
CA GLU A 60 -3.43 6.92 17.94
C GLU A 60 -2.88 6.16 19.14
N SER A 61 -3.04 4.83 19.19
CA SER A 61 -2.49 3.99 20.27
C SER A 61 -0.96 3.89 20.25
N HIS A 62 -0.31 4.23 19.13
CA HIS A 62 1.14 4.16 18.96
C HIS A 62 1.69 5.50 18.40
N PRO A 63 1.56 6.62 19.13
CA PRO A 63 1.78 7.96 18.58
C PRO A 63 3.25 8.26 18.25
N ALA A 64 4.19 7.48 18.79
CA ALA A 64 5.63 7.61 18.51
C ALA A 64 6.15 6.59 17.47
N VAL A 65 5.27 5.76 16.90
CA VAL A 65 5.64 4.69 15.96
C VAL A 65 5.09 5.01 14.58
N THR A 66 5.93 4.83 13.57
CA THR A 66 5.51 4.85 12.17
C THR A 66 5.45 3.43 11.64
N PHE A 67 4.34 3.06 11.02
CA PHE A 67 4.20 1.79 10.31
C PHE A 67 4.47 2.02 8.83
N ALA A 68 5.30 1.18 8.23
CA ALA A 68 5.64 1.22 6.82
C ALA A 68 5.32 -0.12 6.17
N TRP A 69 4.33 -0.12 5.29
CA TRP A 69 3.96 -1.27 4.48
C TRP A 69 4.51 -1.10 3.07
N SER A 70 5.28 -2.08 2.60
CA SER A 70 5.79 -2.13 1.24
C SER A 70 5.33 -3.40 0.54
N GLN A 71 4.79 -3.26 -0.66
CA GLN A 71 4.33 -4.38 -1.47
C GLN A 71 4.70 -4.15 -2.93
N ARG A 72 5.24 -5.19 -3.56
CA ARG A 72 5.49 -5.16 -5.01
C ARG A 72 4.14 -5.25 -5.72
N VAL A 73 3.89 -4.29 -6.59
CA VAL A 73 2.66 -4.16 -7.36
C VAL A 73 2.86 -4.62 -8.79
N MET A 74 4.01 -4.37 -9.39
CA MET A 74 4.35 -4.98 -10.68
C MET A 74 5.63 -5.79 -10.55
N PRO A 75 5.68 -7.03 -11.06
CA PRO A 75 4.63 -7.73 -11.82
C PRO A 75 3.59 -8.48 -10.96
N ASP A 76 3.66 -8.40 -9.63
CA ASP A 76 2.89 -9.28 -8.73
C ASP A 76 1.38 -9.04 -8.75
N LEU A 77 0.94 -7.81 -9.00
CA LEU A 77 -0.43 -7.47 -9.37
C LEU A 77 -0.47 -7.31 -10.90
N SER A 78 -1.31 -8.10 -11.55
CA SER A 78 -1.43 -8.09 -13.01
C SER A 78 -2.04 -6.76 -13.47
N THR A 79 -1.49 -6.16 -14.53
CA THR A 79 -2.14 -5.05 -15.27
C THR A 79 -3.49 -5.47 -15.88
N GLU A 80 -3.81 -6.76 -15.87
CA GLU A 80 -5.11 -7.30 -16.27
C GLU A 80 -6.16 -7.18 -15.16
N TRP A 81 -5.76 -6.89 -13.92
CA TRP A 81 -6.69 -6.62 -12.82
C TRP A 81 -7.22 -5.20 -12.93
N ASP A 82 -8.44 -4.99 -12.46
CA ASP A 82 -8.98 -3.64 -12.32
C ASP A 82 -8.17 -2.86 -11.25
N PRO A 83 -7.71 -1.62 -11.54
CA PRO A 83 -6.94 -0.81 -10.60
C PRO A 83 -7.66 -0.55 -9.26
N GLU A 84 -8.98 -0.38 -9.28
CA GLU A 84 -9.77 -0.14 -8.06
C GLU A 84 -9.85 -1.40 -7.21
N PHE A 85 -10.06 -2.55 -7.85
CA PHE A 85 -10.01 -3.84 -7.16
C PHE A 85 -8.63 -4.09 -6.53
N ALA A 86 -7.55 -3.87 -7.27
CA ALA A 86 -6.18 -4.00 -6.75
C ALA A 86 -5.92 -3.04 -5.58
N SER A 87 -6.46 -1.82 -5.64
CA SER A 87 -6.35 -0.83 -4.56
C SER A 87 -7.05 -1.27 -3.28
N THR A 88 -8.22 -1.91 -3.40
CA THR A 88 -8.99 -2.43 -2.26
C THR A 88 -8.25 -3.60 -1.60
N LEU A 89 -7.66 -4.50 -2.40
CA LEU A 89 -6.82 -5.57 -1.88
C LEU A 89 -5.63 -5.02 -1.11
N PHE A 90 -4.90 -4.05 -1.68
CA PHE A 90 -3.78 -3.42 -1.00
C PHE A 90 -4.17 -2.85 0.38
N GLY A 91 -5.26 -2.08 0.46
CA GLY A 91 -5.75 -1.52 1.72
C GLY A 91 -6.12 -2.61 2.74
N THR A 92 -6.84 -3.65 2.29
CA THR A 92 -7.22 -4.80 3.12
C THR A 92 -5.99 -5.49 3.72
N HIS A 93 -4.99 -5.79 2.91
CA HIS A 93 -3.76 -6.46 3.36
C HIS A 93 -2.95 -5.58 4.33
N LEU A 94 -2.91 -4.27 4.11
CA LEU A 94 -2.24 -3.32 5.01
C LEU A 94 -2.90 -3.31 6.40
N ILE A 95 -4.23 -3.22 6.46
CA ILE A 95 -4.98 -3.22 7.73
C ILE A 95 -4.87 -4.58 8.43
N GLU A 96 -4.99 -5.67 7.68
CA GLU A 96 -4.80 -7.02 8.21
C GLU A 96 -3.42 -7.19 8.83
N TRP A 97 -2.37 -6.75 8.15
CA TRP A 97 -1.00 -6.79 8.67
C TRP A 97 -0.86 -6.01 9.97
N PHE A 98 -1.45 -4.80 10.06
CA PHE A 98 -1.42 -4.02 11.29
C PHE A 98 -1.99 -4.80 12.48
N HIS A 99 -3.15 -5.43 12.31
CA HIS A 99 -3.85 -6.14 13.39
C HIS A 99 -3.24 -7.49 13.74
N THR A 100 -2.74 -8.20 12.74
CA THR A 100 -2.20 -9.56 12.92
C THR A 100 -0.77 -9.52 13.42
N GLU A 101 0.01 -8.53 13.01
CA GLU A 101 1.46 -8.52 13.20
C GLU A 101 2.02 -7.18 13.68
N ALA A 102 1.81 -6.09 12.94
CA ALA A 102 2.61 -4.88 13.11
C ALA A 102 2.53 -4.30 14.52
N LYS A 103 1.33 -4.23 15.11
CA LYS A 103 1.11 -3.67 16.46
C LYS A 103 1.76 -4.49 17.58
N LYS A 104 2.25 -5.69 17.30
CA LYS A 104 2.94 -6.58 18.26
C LYS A 104 4.46 -6.50 18.13
N ARG A 105 4.98 -5.93 17.03
CA ARG A 105 6.42 -5.80 16.78
C ARG A 105 6.98 -4.62 17.58
N LEU A 106 8.25 -4.71 17.97
CA LEU A 106 8.98 -3.55 18.49
C LEU A 106 9.49 -2.71 17.31
N PRO A 107 9.43 -1.37 17.39
CA PRO A 107 9.99 -0.51 16.36
C PRO A 107 11.50 -0.65 16.27
N SER A 108 12.03 -0.40 15.07
CA SER A 108 13.47 -0.27 14.84
C SER A 108 14.03 1.00 15.52
N ALA A 109 15.34 1.18 15.48
CA ALA A 109 16.02 2.33 16.11
C ALA A 109 15.55 3.71 15.59
N ASP A 110 14.94 3.74 14.41
CA ASP A 110 14.34 4.93 13.78
C ASP A 110 12.85 5.11 14.11
N GLY A 111 12.27 4.26 14.97
CA GLY A 111 10.86 4.33 15.34
C GLY A 111 9.91 3.70 14.31
N ILE A 112 10.43 2.98 13.31
CA ILE A 112 9.64 2.44 12.21
C ILE A 112 9.46 0.92 12.35
N ILE A 113 8.23 0.45 12.14
CA ILE A 113 7.89 -0.97 11.96
C ILE A 113 7.65 -1.22 10.48
N ARG A 114 8.39 -2.17 9.90
CA ARG A 114 8.32 -2.55 8.48
C ARG A 114 7.77 -3.96 8.34
N ASN A 115 7.18 -4.28 7.19
CA ASN A 115 6.61 -5.60 6.87
C ASN A 115 7.61 -6.57 6.21
N GLU A 116 8.90 -6.38 6.45
CA GLU A 116 9.99 -7.26 6.01
C GLU A 116 9.79 -8.71 6.47
#